data_AF-A0A3P7JGX4-F1
#
_entry.id   AF-A0A3P7JGX4-F1
#
_cell.length_a   1.000
_cell.length_b   1.000
_cell.length_c   1.000
_cell.angle_alpha   90.00
_cell.angle_beta   90.00
_cell.angle_gamma   90.00
#
_symmetry.space_group_name_H-M   'P 1'
#
loop_
_entity.id
_entity.type
_entity.pdbx_description
1 polymer ?
#
loop_
_entity_poly.entity_id
_entity_poly.type
_entity_poly.pdbx_seq_one_letter_code
_entity_poly.pdbx_strand_id
1 'polypeptide(L)'
;MDEVEYKGKKHIPGQGNNSYIFPGIGLSAVTWKAKKIPDEVFLIAAKICAKMTPDQALHDHGLLYPPIANIRELSIQIAVNVGEYLYEKNLAMLQPKPENLEMYVRHQIIPIGYEETIGKAYRYLESDLQTCPIPSEK
;
A
#
# COMPACT_ATOMS: atom_id res chain seq x y z
N MET A 1 24.46 0.47 8.75
CA MET A 1 25.69 1.28 8.93
C MET A 1 25.78 1.62 10.39
N ASP A 2 26.99 1.72 10.90
CA ASP A 2 27.21 1.98 12.31
C ASP A 2 27.03 3.47 12.63
N GLU A 3 26.64 3.74 13.87
CA GLU A 3 26.52 5.09 14.41
C GLU A 3 27.90 5.75 14.49
N VAL A 4 27.99 7.03 14.13
CA VAL A 4 29.24 7.81 14.18
C VAL A 4 29.06 8.98 15.13
N GLU A 5 29.98 9.13 16.08
CA GLU A 5 30.04 10.30 16.95
C GLU A 5 30.99 11.35 16.36
N TYR A 6 30.49 12.57 16.19
CA TYR A 6 31.27 13.70 15.70
C TYR A 6 30.89 14.96 16.47
N LYS A 7 31.90 15.64 17.06
CA LYS A 7 31.72 16.87 17.86
C LYS A 7 30.68 16.73 19.00
N GLY A 8 30.67 15.58 19.68
CA GLY A 8 29.73 15.28 20.78
C GLY A 8 28.28 15.05 20.32
N LYS A 9 28.08 14.87 19.01
CA LYS A 9 26.78 14.57 18.41
C LYS A 9 26.83 13.22 17.71
N LYS A 10 25.74 12.47 17.86
CA LYS A 10 25.53 11.15 17.27
C LYS A 10 24.86 11.26 15.91
N HIS A 11 25.50 10.71 14.89
CA HIS A 11 25.04 10.68 13.51
C HIS A 11 24.73 9.26 13.06
N ILE A 12 23.60 9.09 12.40
CA ILE A 12 23.15 7.81 11.87
C ILE A 12 23.05 7.94 10.35
N PRO A 13 24.08 7.55 9.59
CA PRO A 13 24.07 7.68 8.14
C PRO A 13 22.98 6.77 7.54
N GLY A 14 22.00 7.39 6.90
CA GLY A 14 20.94 6.69 6.16
C GLY A 14 21.46 6.04 4.88
N GLN A 15 20.73 5.04 4.38
CA GLN A 15 21.04 4.38 3.10
C GLN A 15 20.07 4.84 2.02
N GLY A 16 20.59 5.36 0.91
CA GLY A 16 19.79 5.66 -0.29
C GLY A 16 19.47 4.39 -1.09
N ASN A 17 18.56 3.57 -0.58
CA ASN A 17 18.21 2.29 -1.18
C ASN A 17 16.95 2.41 -2.07
N ASN A 18 16.95 1.74 -3.22
CA ASN A 18 15.79 1.62 -4.10
C ASN A 18 14.57 0.96 -3.42
N SER A 19 14.77 0.25 -2.31
CA SER A 19 13.71 -0.31 -1.47
C SER A 19 12.70 0.74 -0.96
N TYR A 20 13.04 2.03 -0.92
CA TYR A 20 12.08 3.09 -0.56
C TYR A 20 11.09 3.43 -1.68
N ILE A 21 11.46 3.17 -2.94
CA ILE A 21 10.73 3.68 -4.11
C ILE A 21 10.05 2.56 -4.89
N PHE A 22 10.78 1.50 -5.23
CA PHE A 22 10.29 0.46 -6.13
C PHE A 22 9.08 -0.32 -5.59
N PRO A 23 8.98 -0.66 -4.30
CA PRO A 23 7.78 -1.33 -3.79
C PRO A 23 6.52 -0.48 -3.94
N GLY A 24 6.59 0.83 -3.67
CA GLY A 24 5.46 1.75 -3.84
C GLY A 24 5.05 1.92 -5.31
N ILE A 25 6.03 2.07 -6.22
CA ILE A 25 5.76 2.16 -7.66
C ILE A 25 5.17 0.85 -8.20
N GLY A 26 5.72 -0.30 -7.80
CA GLY A 26 5.19 -1.62 -8.17
C GLY A 26 3.75 -1.81 -7.70
N LEU A 27 3.47 -1.48 -6.44
CA LEU A 27 2.12 -1.50 -5.89
C LEU A 27 1.18 -0.59 -6.69
N SER A 28 1.63 0.61 -7.07
CA SER A 28 0.85 1.56 -7.88
C SER A 28 0.50 0.97 -9.25
N ALA A 29 1.50 0.40 -9.94
CA ALA A 29 1.35 -0.14 -11.29
C ALA A 29 0.30 -1.26 -11.32
N VAL A 30 0.35 -2.16 -10.33
CA VAL A 30 -0.57 -3.30 -10.21
C VAL A 30 -1.96 -2.84 -9.76
N THR A 31 -2.04 -2.06 -8.67
CA THR A 31 -3.31 -1.64 -8.06
C THR A 31 -4.16 -0.83 -9.05
N TRP A 32 -3.53 0.11 -9.75
CA TRP A 32 -4.25 1.03 -10.64
C TRP A 32 -4.29 0.57 -12.10
N LYS A 33 -3.71 -0.60 -12.40
CA LYS A 33 -3.54 -1.12 -13.75
C LYS A 33 -2.94 -0.04 -14.67
N ALA A 34 -1.83 0.55 -14.25
CA ALA A 34 -1.25 1.70 -14.91
C ALA A 34 -0.81 1.35 -16.35
N LYS A 35 -1.24 2.14 -17.34
CA LYS A 35 -0.84 1.95 -18.76
C LYS A 35 0.65 2.16 -18.99
N LYS A 36 1.22 3.14 -18.30
CA LYS A 36 2.62 3.54 -18.36
C LYS A 36 3.00 4.20 -17.04
N ILE A 37 4.27 4.06 -16.66
CA ILE A 37 4.87 4.79 -15.54
C ILE A 37 5.76 5.89 -16.12
N PRO A 38 5.31 7.16 -16.17
CA PRO A 38 6.15 8.27 -16.60
C PRO A 38 7.05 8.78 -15.48
N ASP A 39 8.06 9.60 -15.81
CA ASP A 39 9.10 10.04 -14.87
C ASP A 39 8.55 10.83 -13.68
N GLU A 40 7.43 11.52 -13.85
CA GLU A 40 6.77 12.26 -12.77
C GLU A 40 6.32 11.34 -11.62
N VAL A 41 6.06 10.05 -11.89
CA VAL A 41 5.74 9.08 -10.84
C VAL A 41 6.91 8.89 -9.87
N PHE A 42 8.14 8.87 -10.39
CA PHE A 42 9.34 8.79 -9.55
C PHE A 42 9.55 10.07 -8.75
N LEU A 43 9.24 11.24 -9.33
CA LEU A 43 9.30 12.51 -8.62
C LEU A 43 8.27 12.58 -7.49
N ILE A 44 7.05 12.07 -7.72
CA ILE A 44 6.01 11.95 -6.68
C ILE A 44 6.52 11.03 -5.57
N ALA A 45 7.02 9.84 -5.91
CA ALA A 45 7.54 8.89 -4.93
C ALA A 45 8.67 9.48 -4.08
N ALA A 46 9.61 10.20 -4.69
CA ALA A 46 10.70 10.89 -3.99
C ALA A 46 10.18 11.97 -3.03
N LYS A 47 9.20 12.77 -3.44
CA LYS A 47 8.55 13.77 -2.58
C LYS A 47 7.86 13.15 -1.38
N ILE A 48 7.16 12.03 -1.57
CA ILE A 48 6.50 11.32 -0.46
C ILE A 48 7.54 10.71 0.49
N CYS A 49 8.61 10.12 -0.04
CA CYS A 49 9.72 9.61 0.77
C CYS A 49 10.35 10.70 1.66
N ALA A 50 10.60 11.88 1.09
CA ALA A 50 11.09 13.03 1.84
C ALA A 50 10.11 13.48 2.93
N LYS A 51 8.81 13.59 2.61
CA LYS A 51 7.76 13.95 3.59
C LYS A 51 7.62 12.97 4.75
N MET A 52 7.92 11.69 4.53
CA MET A 52 7.87 10.66 5.58
C MET A 52 9.11 10.64 6.47
N THR A 53 10.13 11.44 6.18
CA THR A 53 11.31 11.57 7.04
C THR A 53 11.05 12.65 8.10
N PRO A 54 11.09 12.32 9.40
CA PRO A 54 10.80 13.30 10.45
C PRO A 54 11.87 14.40 10.50
N ASP A 55 11.44 15.67 10.58
CA ASP A 55 12.36 16.82 10.70
C ASP A 55 13.30 16.67 11.91
N GLN A 56 12.79 16.15 13.03
CA GLN A 56 13.60 15.88 14.22
C GLN A 56 14.73 14.89 13.93
N ALA A 57 14.46 13.82 13.17
CA ALA A 57 15.48 12.83 12.82
C ALA A 57 16.57 13.42 11.90
N LEU A 58 16.17 14.33 11.00
CA LEU A 58 17.11 15.09 10.18
C LEU A 58 17.96 16.04 11.04
N HIS A 59 17.34 16.82 11.93
CA HIS A 59 18.02 17.79 12.77
C HIS A 59 18.94 17.14 13.80
N ASP A 60 18.52 16.07 14.46
CA ASP A 60 19.25 15.45 15.56
C ASP A 60 20.30 14.44 15.10
N HIS A 61 20.01 13.68 14.04
CA HIS A 61 20.85 12.55 13.64
C HIS A 61 21.38 12.66 12.20
N GLY A 62 20.96 13.68 11.45
CA GLY A 62 21.33 13.83 10.04
C GLY A 62 20.67 12.79 9.14
N LEU A 63 19.55 12.21 9.56
CA LEU A 63 18.88 11.14 8.83
C LEU A 63 18.09 11.71 7.64
N LEU A 64 18.44 11.26 6.42
CA LEU A 64 17.84 11.74 5.17
C LEU A 64 16.67 10.88 4.65
N TYR A 65 16.52 9.66 5.18
CA TYR A 65 15.53 8.69 4.74
C TYR A 65 14.67 8.24 5.93
N PRO A 66 13.41 7.85 5.69
CA PRO A 66 12.55 7.38 6.76
C PRO A 66 13.08 6.05 7.34
N PRO A 67 12.74 5.71 8.59
CA PRO A 67 13.09 4.42 9.17
C PRO A 67 12.62 3.25 8.30
N ILE A 68 13.46 2.22 8.16
CA ILE A 68 13.17 1.05 7.31
C ILE A 68 11.88 0.31 7.72
N ALA A 69 11.54 0.35 9.01
CA ALA A 69 10.29 -0.21 9.55
C ALA A 69 9.03 0.40 8.91
N ASN A 70 9.13 1.62 8.40
CA ASN A 70 8.01 2.36 7.81
C ASN A 70 7.90 2.17 6.29
N ILE A 71 8.75 1.34 5.66
CA ILE A 71 8.73 1.13 4.19
C ILE A 71 7.37 0.65 3.69
N ARG A 72 6.67 -0.19 4.46
CA ARG A 72 5.33 -0.66 4.07
C ARG A 72 4.35 0.50 3.98
N GLU A 73 4.32 1.36 4.99
CA GLU A 73 3.44 2.53 5.01
C GLU A 73 3.84 3.54 3.92
N LEU A 74 5.14 3.77 3.74
CA LEU A 74 5.66 4.60 2.64
C LEU A 74 5.17 4.10 1.28
N SER A 75 5.20 2.79 1.05
CA SER A 75 4.74 2.18 -0.21
C SER A 75 3.26 2.41 -0.47
N ILE A 76 2.44 2.37 0.60
CA ILE A 76 1.00 2.68 0.54
C ILE A 76 0.78 4.13 0.16
N GLN A 77 1.47 5.04 0.85
CA GLN A 77 1.33 6.48 0.61
C GLN A 77 1.78 6.86 -0.81
N ILE A 78 2.87 6.26 -1.31
CA ILE A 78 3.30 6.39 -2.71
C ILE A 78 2.18 5.89 -3.63
N ALA A 79 1.62 4.70 -3.37
CA ALA A 79 0.58 4.13 -4.22
C ALA A 79 -0.68 4.98 -4.29
N VAL A 80 -1.12 5.58 -3.18
CA VAL A 80 -2.28 6.48 -3.15
C VAL A 80 -2.03 7.73 -4.00
N ASN A 81 -0.92 8.43 -3.76
CA ASN A 81 -0.59 9.68 -4.46
C ASN A 81 -0.32 9.45 -5.96
N VAL A 82 0.34 8.35 -6.30
CA VAL A 82 0.53 7.95 -7.70
C VAL A 82 -0.81 7.58 -8.35
N GLY A 83 -1.71 6.92 -7.61
CA GLY A 83 -3.05 6.63 -8.09
C GLY A 83 -3.81 7.87 -8.50
N GLU A 84 -3.82 8.91 -7.65
CA GLU A 84 -4.42 10.21 -7.97
C GLU A 84 -3.86 10.79 -9.28
N TYR A 85 -2.54 10.86 -9.40
CA TYR A 85 -1.86 11.34 -10.60
C TYR A 85 -2.22 10.52 -11.86
N LEU A 86 -2.26 9.19 -11.75
CA LEU A 86 -2.59 8.31 -12.87
C LEU A 86 -4.05 8.50 -13.34
N TYR A 87 -5.00 8.73 -12.43
CA TYR A 87 -6.36 9.06 -12.80
C TYR A 87 -6.46 10.43 -13.48
N GLU A 88 -5.80 11.46 -12.94
CA GLU A 88 -5.77 12.80 -13.53
C GLU A 88 -5.20 12.80 -14.96
N LYS A 89 -4.17 11.98 -15.21
CA LYS A 89 -3.53 11.86 -16.53
C LYS A 89 -4.18 10.84 -17.45
N ASN A 90 -5.31 10.24 -17.08
CA ASN A 90 -5.98 9.18 -17.83
C ASN A 90 -5.05 7.98 -18.16
N LEU A 91 -4.15 7.66 -17.22
CA LEU A 91 -3.20 6.54 -17.31
C LEU A 91 -3.64 5.32 -16.47
N ALA A 92 -4.54 5.50 -15.50
CA ALA A 92 -5.13 4.42 -14.73
C ALA A 92 -6.21 3.68 -15.55
N MET A 93 -6.08 2.35 -15.68
CA MET A 93 -7.08 1.52 -16.37
C MET A 93 -8.10 0.88 -15.43
N LEU A 94 -7.88 0.92 -14.10
CA LEU A 94 -8.88 0.46 -13.14
C LEU A 94 -10.12 1.37 -13.22
N GLN A 95 -11.29 0.76 -13.43
CA GLN A 95 -12.58 1.46 -13.47
C GLN A 95 -13.66 0.62 -12.75
N PRO A 96 -14.61 1.27 -12.04
CA PRO A 96 -14.66 2.70 -11.74
C PRO A 96 -13.53 3.13 -10.78
N LYS A 97 -13.20 4.43 -10.76
CA LYS A 97 -12.28 4.99 -9.75
C LYS A 97 -12.87 4.73 -8.35
N PRO A 98 -12.14 4.06 -7.44
CA PRO A 98 -12.60 3.87 -6.07
C PRO A 98 -12.82 5.22 -5.37
N GLU A 99 -13.85 5.31 -4.54
CA GLU A 99 -14.14 6.53 -3.77
C GLU A 99 -13.03 6.82 -2.74
N ASN A 100 -12.55 5.77 -2.05
CA ASN A 100 -11.44 5.87 -1.11
C ASN A 100 -10.23 5.08 -1.64
N LEU A 101 -9.25 5.80 -2.18
CA LEU A 101 -8.05 5.22 -2.79
C LEU A 101 -7.18 4.52 -1.75
N GLU A 102 -7.01 5.10 -0.57
CA GLU A 102 -6.18 4.54 0.50
C GLU A 102 -6.76 3.21 1.00
N MET A 103 -8.06 3.18 1.30
CA MET A 103 -8.73 1.96 1.73
C MET A 103 -8.63 0.88 0.65
N TYR A 104 -8.78 1.25 -0.63
CA TYR A 104 -8.64 0.32 -1.74
C TYR A 104 -7.22 -0.26 -1.80
N VAL A 105 -6.19 0.58 -1.75
CA VAL A 105 -4.78 0.13 -1.75
C VAL A 105 -4.52 -0.79 -0.57
N ARG A 106 -4.95 -0.44 0.65
CA ARG A 106 -4.75 -1.26 1.85
C ARG A 106 -5.39 -2.65 1.71
N HIS A 107 -6.55 -2.76 1.07
CA HIS A 107 -7.21 -4.05 0.79
C HIS A 107 -6.47 -4.92 -0.23
N GLN A 108 -5.63 -4.34 -1.09
CA GLN A 108 -4.84 -5.11 -2.07
C GLN A 108 -3.55 -5.68 -1.49
N ILE A 109 -3.15 -5.25 -0.28
CA ILE A 109 -1.87 -5.69 0.30
C ILE A 109 -2.04 -7.03 0.98
N ILE A 110 -1.08 -7.91 0.76
CA ILE A 110 -1.04 -9.24 1.36
C ILE A 110 -1.01 -9.13 2.91
N PRO A 111 -1.96 -9.77 3.61
CA PRO A 111 -1.92 -9.85 5.08
C PRO A 111 -0.76 -10.76 5.54
N ILE A 112 -0.14 -10.45 6.69
CA ILE A 112 0.95 -11.27 7.27
C ILE A 112 0.34 -12.36 8.18
N GLY A 113 -0.74 -13.00 7.75
CA GLY A 113 -1.51 -13.94 8.56
C GLY A 113 -1.83 -15.21 7.80
N TYR A 114 -2.09 -16.29 8.53
CA TYR A 114 -2.72 -17.46 7.95
C TYR A 114 -4.16 -17.13 7.58
N GLU A 115 -4.53 -17.46 6.35
CA GLU A 115 -5.91 -17.37 5.92
C GLU A 115 -6.68 -18.62 6.36
N GLU A 116 -7.95 -18.43 6.71
CA GLU A 116 -8.83 -19.54 7.05
C GLU A 116 -9.11 -20.36 5.79
N THR A 117 -8.66 -21.60 5.76
CA THR A 117 -8.84 -22.50 4.61
C THR A 117 -10.17 -23.24 4.63
N ILE A 118 -10.86 -23.23 5.78
CA ILE A 118 -12.13 -23.93 5.99
C ILE A 118 -13.27 -23.03 5.52
N GLY A 119 -14.17 -23.57 4.71
CA GLY A 119 -15.36 -22.84 4.24
C GLY A 119 -16.23 -22.39 5.41
N LYS A 120 -16.61 -21.11 5.43
CA LYS A 120 -17.49 -20.56 6.47
C LYS A 120 -18.90 -21.12 6.30
N ALA A 121 -19.39 -21.82 7.32
CA ALA A 121 -20.78 -22.24 7.37
C ALA A 121 -21.67 -21.05 7.78
N TYR A 122 -22.68 -20.75 6.97
CA TYR A 122 -23.71 -19.77 7.28
C TYR A 122 -25.08 -20.46 7.23
N ARG A 123 -26.00 -20.06 8.12
CA ARG A 123 -27.35 -20.61 8.13
C ARG A 123 -28.20 -19.91 7.09
N TYR A 124 -28.93 -20.71 6.32
CA TYR A 124 -30.05 -20.23 5.52
C TYR A 124 -31.30 -20.11 6.37
N LEU A 125 -32.30 -19.36 5.89
CA LEU A 125 -33.64 -19.41 6.48
C LEU A 125 -34.19 -20.83 6.37
N GLU A 126 -34.87 -21.30 7.41
CA GLU A 126 -35.38 -22.68 7.45
C GLU A 126 -36.38 -22.97 6.32
N SER A 127 -37.06 -21.95 5.80
CA SER A 127 -37.96 -22.04 4.64
C SER A 127 -37.23 -22.42 3.34
N ASP A 128 -35.96 -22.07 3.21
CA ASP A 128 -35.16 -22.24 2.00
C ASP A 128 -34.34 -23.54 2.04
N LEU A 129 -34.32 -24.20 3.20
CA LEU A 129 -33.79 -25.54 3.37
C LEU A 129 -34.85 -26.54 2.89
N GLN A 130 -34.83 -26.79 1.57
CA GLN A 130 -35.81 -27.60 0.88
C GLN A 130 -36.05 -28.96 1.56
N THR A 131 -37.24 -29.15 2.11
CA THR A 131 -37.80 -30.48 2.36
C THR A 131 -38.28 -31.06 1.03
N CYS A 132 -38.11 -32.37 0.83
CA CYS A 132 -38.53 -33.05 -0.40
C CYS A 132 -39.95 -32.61 -0.80
N PRO A 133 -40.20 -32.27 -2.08
CA PRO A 133 -41.54 -31.88 -2.50
C PRO A 133 -42.50 -33.03 -2.22
N ILE A 134 -43.50 -32.77 -1.36
CA ILE A 134 -44.54 -33.74 -1.03
C ILE A 134 -45.35 -33.93 -2.32
N PRO A 135 -45.43 -35.14 -2.91
CA PRO A 135 -46.23 -35.35 -4.11
C PRO A 135 -47.70 -35.05 -3.78
N SER A 136 -48.39 -34.26 -4.60
CA SER A 136 -49.83 -34.07 -4.43
C SER A 136 -50.53 -35.41 -4.71
N GLU A 137 -51.19 -35.99 -3.71
CA GLU A 137 -52.12 -37.10 -3.95
C GLU A 137 -53.24 -36.62 -4.89
N LYS A 138 -53.45 -37.38 -5.97
CA LYS A 138 -54.55 -37.18 -6.92
C LYS A 138 -55.87 -37.68 -6.33
#